data_AF-A0A351F9Z2-F1
#
_entry.id   AF-A0A351F9Z2-F1
#
_cell.length_a   1.000
_cell.length_b   1.000
_cell.length_c   1.000
_cell.angle_alpha   90.00
_cell.angle_beta   90.00
_cell.angle_gamma   90.00
#
_symmetry.space_group_name_H-M   'P 1'
#
loop_
_entity.id
_entity.type
_entity.pdbx_description
1 polymer ?
#
loop_
_entity_poly.entity_id
_entity_poly.type
_entity_poly.pdbx_seq_one_letter_code
_entity_poly.pdbx_strand_id
1 'polypeptide(L)'
;PMPRTEHAIKVHRQEYYAIITHMDEQIGRILDGLEKSGLDKNTYVIYSADHGLGVGQHGLLGKQNLYEHSTRVPFIIKGPDIPRGKKVEAPIYLQDAMATSLALAGMPKPEHVDFHNILPLAKGETDQSPHRDIYGAYLDAQRSITRGDLKLLAYPNVPLLRVYDLKKDPLERKDLAKTKRGRKVIGTLFPELLKLQQEMNDSLDLLEAFPEFRPS
;
A
#
# COMPACT_ATOMS: atom_id res chain seq x y z
N PRO A 1 27.71 -4.69 -11.86
CA PRO A 1 27.68 -6.12 -12.28
C PRO A 1 26.58 -6.89 -11.55
N MET A 2 25.83 -7.71 -12.28
CA MET A 2 24.87 -8.67 -11.72
C MET A 2 25.57 -10.05 -11.64
N PRO A 3 25.31 -10.87 -10.61
CA PRO A 3 24.49 -10.59 -9.43
C PRO A 3 25.15 -9.55 -8.51
N ARG A 4 24.32 -8.77 -7.80
CA ARG A 4 24.82 -7.77 -6.84
C ARG A 4 25.47 -8.46 -5.65
N THR A 5 26.59 -7.92 -5.18
CA THR A 5 27.29 -8.43 -3.99
C THR A 5 26.58 -8.00 -2.71
N GLU A 6 26.80 -8.73 -1.62
CA GLU A 6 26.31 -8.34 -0.30
C GLU A 6 26.80 -6.93 0.09
N HIS A 7 28.05 -6.61 -0.21
CA HIS A 7 28.63 -5.30 0.03
C HIS A 7 27.86 -4.19 -0.69
N ALA A 8 27.56 -4.37 -1.98
CA ALA A 8 26.81 -3.38 -2.76
C ALA A 8 25.40 -3.14 -2.18
N ILE A 9 24.71 -4.19 -1.72
CA ILE A 9 23.39 -4.05 -1.08
C ILE A 9 23.49 -3.31 0.27
N LYS A 10 24.53 -3.56 1.06
CA LYS A 10 24.77 -2.83 2.32
C LYS A 10 25.00 -1.34 2.06
N VAL A 11 25.78 -0.99 1.04
CA VAL A 11 26.01 0.41 0.64
C VAL A 11 24.70 1.07 0.23
N HIS A 12 23.91 0.46 -0.65
CA HIS A 12 22.61 1.04 -1.06
C HIS A 12 21.63 1.22 0.10
N ARG A 13 21.65 0.32 1.09
CA ARG A 13 20.84 0.49 2.31
C ARG A 13 21.33 1.65 3.18
N GLN A 14 22.65 1.82 3.30
CA GLN A 14 23.22 2.97 4.00
C GLN A 14 22.84 4.29 3.32
N GLU A 15 22.94 4.36 2.00
CA GLU A 15 22.52 5.52 1.21
C GLU A 15 21.03 5.82 1.39
N TYR A 16 20.18 4.79 1.33
CA TYR A 16 18.74 4.93 1.53
C TYR A 16 18.41 5.50 2.92
N TYR A 17 19.06 5.01 3.98
CA TYR A 17 18.88 5.56 5.32
C TYR A 17 19.43 6.97 5.48
N ALA A 18 20.56 7.30 4.85
CA ALA A 18 21.10 8.67 4.87
C ALA A 18 20.11 9.68 4.25
N ILE A 19 19.46 9.31 3.14
CA ILE A 19 18.43 10.14 2.50
C ILE A 19 17.20 10.30 3.40
N ILE A 20 16.77 9.23 4.08
CA ILE A 20 15.66 9.31 5.06
C ILE A 20 16.01 10.25 6.20
N THR A 21 17.20 10.14 6.79
CA THR A 21 17.65 11.05 7.86
C THR A 21 17.67 12.50 7.39
N HIS A 22 18.20 12.76 6.19
CA HIS A 22 18.18 14.12 5.65
C HIS A 22 16.76 14.65 5.42
N MET A 23 15.85 13.82 4.90
CA MET A 23 14.44 14.17 4.71
C MET A 23 13.74 14.48 6.04
N ASP A 24 14.02 13.70 7.08
CA ASP A 24 13.47 13.92 8.43
C ASP A 24 13.86 15.30 8.98
N GLU A 25 15.12 15.71 8.82
CA GLU A 25 15.58 17.07 9.17
C GLU A 25 14.82 18.15 8.38
N GLN A 26 14.56 17.93 7.09
CA GLN A 26 13.81 18.89 6.27
C GLN A 26 12.35 18.99 6.68
N ILE A 27 11.71 17.87 7.03
CA ILE A 27 10.35 17.86 7.57
C ILE A 27 10.31 18.61 8.91
N GLY A 28 11.31 18.40 9.77
CA GLY A 28 11.46 19.15 11.02
C GLY A 28 11.44 20.67 10.79
N ARG A 29 12.18 21.17 9.79
CA ARG A 29 12.18 22.61 9.45
C ARG A 29 10.81 23.13 9.04
N ILE A 30 10.02 22.34 8.31
CA ILE A 30 8.65 22.71 7.90
C ILE A 30 7.75 22.78 9.14
N LEU A 31 7.82 21.77 10.01
CA LEU A 31 7.02 21.71 11.23
C LEU A 31 7.38 22.84 12.21
N ASP A 32 8.66 23.15 12.37
CA ASP A 32 9.14 24.30 13.15
C ASP A 32 8.61 25.63 12.60
N GLY A 33 8.62 25.77 11.27
CA GLY A 33 8.07 26.94 10.59
C GLY A 33 6.57 27.09 10.84
N LEU A 34 5.83 25.98 10.78
CA LEU A 34 4.40 25.94 11.09
C LEU A 34 4.12 26.34 12.55
N GLU A 35 4.88 25.82 13.50
CA GLU A 35 4.75 26.19 14.92
C GLU A 35 5.06 27.68 15.16
N LYS A 36 6.18 28.18 14.62
CA LYS A 36 6.57 29.60 14.74
C LYS A 36 5.56 30.57 14.13
N SER A 37 4.80 30.13 13.13
CA SER A 37 3.74 30.93 12.51
C SER A 37 2.47 31.04 13.38
N GLY A 38 2.35 30.19 14.42
CA GLY A 38 1.15 30.11 15.26
C GLY A 38 -0.06 29.45 14.58
N LEU A 39 0.11 28.88 13.38
CA LEU A 39 -0.95 28.22 12.61
C LEU A 39 -1.06 26.72 12.89
N ASP A 40 -0.14 26.14 13.66
CA ASP A 40 -0.07 24.71 13.98
C ASP A 40 -1.36 24.18 14.63
N LYS A 41 -2.02 25.00 15.46
CA LYS A 41 -3.26 24.65 16.17
C LYS A 41 -4.49 24.56 15.27
N ASN A 42 -4.41 25.01 14.02
CA ASN A 42 -5.51 24.94 13.04
C ASN A 42 -5.05 24.32 11.72
N THR A 43 -4.00 23.49 11.76
CA THR A 43 -3.44 22.86 10.56
C THR A 43 -3.45 21.35 10.72
N TYR A 44 -4.00 20.67 9.71
CA TYR A 44 -3.82 19.24 9.54
C TYR A 44 -2.58 18.98 8.69
N VAL A 45 -1.72 18.08 9.16
CA VAL A 45 -0.54 17.60 8.44
C VAL A 45 -0.77 16.14 8.09
N ILE A 46 -0.74 15.82 6.80
CA ILE A 46 -0.76 14.46 6.27
C ILE A 46 0.61 14.17 5.67
N TYR A 47 1.30 13.16 6.19
CA TYR A 47 2.60 12.72 5.69
C TYR A 47 2.49 11.32 5.08
N SER A 48 3.06 11.14 3.89
CA SER A 48 3.10 9.86 3.20
C SER A 48 4.26 9.78 2.20
N ALA A 49 4.42 8.61 1.57
CA ALA A 49 5.18 8.43 0.33
C ALA A 49 4.24 8.01 -0.81
N ASP A 50 4.67 8.18 -2.06
CA ASP A 50 3.94 7.71 -3.26
C ASP A 50 4.09 6.19 -3.46
N HIS A 51 5.26 5.66 -3.09
CA HIS A 51 5.57 4.23 -3.01
C HIS A 51 6.82 4.01 -2.12
N GLY A 52 7.10 2.73 -1.82
CA GLY A 52 8.34 2.30 -1.19
C GLY A 52 9.43 1.90 -2.19
N LEU A 53 10.50 1.24 -1.72
CA LEU A 53 11.65 0.85 -2.53
C LEU A 53 12.23 -0.49 -2.07
N GLY A 54 12.60 -1.36 -3.02
CA GLY A 54 13.08 -2.70 -2.70
C GLY A 54 14.40 -2.75 -1.92
N VAL A 55 15.40 -1.92 -2.30
CA VAL A 55 16.72 -1.81 -1.63
C VAL A 55 17.32 -3.17 -1.18
N GLY A 56 17.24 -4.16 -2.07
CA GLY A 56 17.77 -5.52 -1.92
C GLY A 56 16.74 -6.56 -1.46
N GLN A 57 15.55 -6.15 -1.01
CA GLN A 57 14.46 -7.07 -0.65
C GLN A 57 13.98 -7.82 -1.91
N HIS A 58 13.79 -9.13 -1.78
CA HIS A 58 13.45 -10.03 -2.90
C HIS A 58 14.44 -9.98 -4.10
N GLY A 59 15.66 -9.47 -3.90
CA GLY A 59 16.62 -9.23 -4.98
C GLY A 59 16.33 -7.98 -5.81
N LEU A 60 15.31 -7.21 -5.43
CA LEU A 60 14.85 -6.00 -6.12
C LEU A 60 15.57 -4.76 -5.55
N LEU A 61 15.91 -3.80 -6.41
CA LEU A 61 16.35 -2.47 -5.98
C LEU A 61 15.27 -1.40 -6.17
N GLY A 62 14.45 -1.54 -7.21
CA GLY A 62 13.43 -0.56 -7.57
C GLY A 62 12.07 -0.81 -6.94
N LYS A 63 11.07 -0.10 -7.49
CA LYS A 63 9.67 -0.08 -7.06
C LYS A 63 8.73 -0.91 -7.95
N GLN A 64 9.26 -1.56 -8.99
CA GLN A 64 8.51 -2.28 -10.03
C GLN A 64 7.96 -3.63 -9.54
N ASN A 65 7.25 -3.62 -8.42
CA ASN A 65 6.70 -4.80 -7.75
C ASN A 65 5.57 -4.41 -6.81
N LEU A 66 4.74 -5.39 -6.48
CA LEU A 66 3.62 -5.22 -5.55
C LEU A 66 3.88 -5.81 -4.16
N TYR A 67 5.14 -5.98 -3.73
CA TYR A 67 5.45 -6.37 -2.33
C TYR A 67 5.20 -5.19 -1.37
N GLU A 68 4.93 -5.48 -0.09
CA GLU A 68 4.60 -4.49 0.96
C GLU A 68 5.68 -3.42 1.11
N HIS A 69 6.96 -3.78 0.94
CA HIS A 69 8.04 -2.79 0.97
C HIS A 69 7.99 -1.76 -0.16
N SER A 70 7.15 -1.97 -1.18
CA SER A 70 6.90 -1.02 -2.28
C SER A 70 5.49 -0.42 -2.22
N THR A 71 4.49 -1.15 -1.73
CA THR A 71 3.08 -0.71 -1.76
C THR A 71 2.57 -0.15 -0.44
N ARG A 72 3.08 -0.63 0.70
CA ARG A 72 2.64 -0.17 2.04
C ARG A 72 3.51 0.99 2.50
N VAL A 73 3.12 2.18 2.06
CA VAL A 73 3.77 3.45 2.41
C VAL A 73 3.42 3.89 3.84
N PRO A 74 4.25 4.71 4.50
CA PRO A 74 3.83 5.38 5.72
C PRO A 74 2.62 6.29 5.42
N PHE A 75 1.67 6.38 6.34
CA PHE A 75 0.58 7.34 6.27
C PHE A 75 0.31 7.86 7.68
N ILE A 76 0.59 9.14 7.92
CA ILE A 76 0.52 9.77 9.25
C ILE A 76 -0.34 11.02 9.14
N ILE A 77 -1.30 11.16 10.06
CA ILE A 77 -2.11 12.38 10.20
C ILE A 77 -1.84 13.00 11.57
N LYS A 78 -1.59 14.31 11.60
CA LYS A 78 -1.56 15.15 12.81
C LYS A 78 -2.53 16.32 12.61
N GLY A 79 -3.27 16.70 13.64
CA GLY A 79 -4.17 17.86 13.57
C GLY A 79 -4.92 18.10 14.89
N PRO A 80 -5.77 19.14 14.95
CA PRO A 80 -6.45 19.60 16.17
C PRO A 80 -7.21 18.51 16.95
N ASP A 81 -7.90 17.61 16.24
CA ASP A 81 -8.74 16.56 16.85
C ASP A 81 -8.20 15.14 16.64
N ILE A 82 -6.94 15.01 16.22
CA ILE A 82 -6.34 13.71 15.95
C ILE A 82 -5.62 13.20 17.21
N PRO A 83 -6.03 12.06 17.78
CA PRO A 83 -5.43 11.53 19.00
C PRO A 83 -3.96 11.16 18.78
N ARG A 84 -3.10 11.57 19.72
CA ARG A 84 -1.66 11.31 19.64
C ARG A 84 -1.33 9.84 19.89
N GLY A 85 -0.35 9.33 19.13
CA GLY A 85 0.23 7.99 19.35
C GLY A 85 -0.72 6.83 19.05
N LYS A 86 -1.86 7.09 18.38
CA LYS A 86 -2.77 6.04 17.93
C LYS A 86 -2.26 5.41 16.64
N LYS A 87 -2.39 4.08 16.57
CA LYS A 87 -2.08 3.28 15.39
C LYS A 87 -3.37 2.61 14.93
N VAL A 88 -3.68 2.76 13.64
CA VAL A 88 -4.84 2.16 12.98
C VAL A 88 -4.31 1.11 12.02
N GLU A 89 -4.79 -0.13 12.15
CA GLU A 89 -4.39 -1.25 11.27
C GLU A 89 -5.33 -1.42 10.07
N ALA A 90 -6.44 -0.69 10.02
CA ALA A 90 -7.38 -0.70 8.92
C ALA A 90 -6.67 -0.32 7.60
N PRO A 91 -6.78 -1.13 6.53
CA PRO A 91 -6.13 -0.81 5.26
C PRO A 91 -6.79 0.41 4.61
N ILE A 92 -5.98 1.23 3.94
CA ILE A 92 -6.45 2.41 3.20
C ILE A 92 -5.70 2.49 1.87
N TYR A 93 -6.22 3.26 0.93
CA TYR A 93 -5.43 3.70 -0.22
C TYR A 93 -4.78 5.04 0.07
N LEU A 94 -3.61 5.28 -0.53
CA LEU A 94 -2.94 6.58 -0.46
C LEU A 94 -3.86 7.74 -0.87
N GLN A 95 -4.70 7.49 -1.88
CA GLN A 95 -5.60 8.46 -2.47
C GLN A 95 -6.78 8.83 -1.55
N ASP A 96 -7.03 8.08 -0.47
CA ASP A 96 -7.98 8.48 0.59
C ASP A 96 -7.56 9.81 1.25
N ALA A 97 -6.28 10.21 1.13
CA ALA A 97 -5.82 11.55 1.51
C ALA A 97 -6.61 12.66 0.81
N MET A 98 -6.98 12.48 -0.46
CA MET A 98 -7.70 13.50 -1.23
C MET A 98 -9.14 13.65 -0.73
N ALA A 99 -9.87 12.54 -0.59
CA ALA A 99 -11.23 12.55 -0.06
C ALA A 99 -11.29 13.08 1.39
N THR A 100 -10.27 12.75 2.19
CA THR A 100 -10.09 13.28 3.55
C THR A 100 -9.82 14.78 3.54
N SER A 101 -9.00 15.28 2.61
CA SER A 101 -8.71 16.71 2.47
C SER A 101 -9.95 17.52 2.08
N LEU A 102 -10.81 16.99 1.20
CA LEU A 102 -12.10 17.60 0.87
C LEU A 102 -13.01 17.69 2.10
N ALA A 103 -13.10 16.61 2.88
CA ALA A 103 -13.88 16.60 4.12
C ALA A 103 -13.37 17.62 5.15
N LEU A 104 -12.05 17.74 5.31
CA LEU A 104 -11.43 18.77 6.16
C LEU A 104 -11.75 20.19 5.70
N ALA A 105 -11.83 20.41 4.39
CA ALA A 105 -12.18 21.69 3.79
C ALA A 105 -13.70 22.00 3.81
N GLY A 106 -14.54 21.08 4.32
CA GLY A 106 -16.00 21.21 4.27
C GLY A 106 -16.58 21.09 2.86
N MET A 107 -15.84 20.50 1.93
CA MET A 107 -16.24 20.35 0.54
C MET A 107 -16.86 18.98 0.29
N PRO A 108 -17.92 18.87 -0.54
CA PRO A 108 -18.47 17.59 -0.92
C PRO A 108 -17.47 16.79 -1.77
N LYS A 109 -17.40 15.48 -1.55
CA LYS A 109 -16.65 14.57 -2.42
C LYS A 109 -17.41 14.38 -3.74
N PRO A 110 -16.78 14.60 -4.91
CA PRO A 110 -17.42 14.30 -6.19
C PRO A 110 -17.80 12.81 -6.32
N GLU A 111 -18.86 12.51 -7.07
CA GLU A 111 -19.37 11.14 -7.24
C GLU A 111 -18.38 10.22 -7.95
N HIS A 112 -17.60 10.74 -8.89
CA HIS A 112 -16.60 9.99 -9.67
C HIS A 112 -15.31 9.66 -8.90
N VAL A 113 -15.23 10.00 -7.61
CA VAL A 113 -14.06 9.71 -6.77
C VAL A 113 -14.33 8.46 -5.96
N ASP A 114 -13.59 7.39 -6.23
CA ASP A 114 -13.76 6.09 -5.55
C ASP A 114 -13.12 6.03 -4.15
N PHE A 115 -12.38 7.07 -3.75
CA PHE A 115 -11.68 7.12 -2.48
C PHE A 115 -12.52 7.69 -1.35
N HIS A 116 -12.15 7.39 -0.11
CA HIS A 116 -13.01 7.62 1.06
C HIS A 116 -12.37 8.58 2.06
N ASN A 117 -13.24 9.30 2.76
CA ASN A 117 -12.84 10.07 3.93
C ASN A 117 -12.46 9.12 5.07
N ILE A 118 -11.20 9.16 5.50
CA ILE A 118 -10.67 8.32 6.57
C ILE A 118 -10.49 9.10 7.89
N LEU A 119 -11.01 10.33 8.01
CA LEU A 119 -11.02 11.05 9.30
C LEU A 119 -11.67 10.26 10.44
N PRO A 120 -12.79 9.52 10.25
CA PRO A 120 -13.35 8.73 11.34
C PRO A 120 -12.38 7.67 11.87
N LEU A 121 -11.60 7.02 10.98
CA LEU A 121 -10.52 6.12 11.37
C LEU A 121 -9.43 6.88 12.14
N ALA A 122 -8.99 8.03 11.61
CA ALA A 122 -7.93 8.84 12.21
C ALA A 122 -8.29 9.37 13.61
N LYS A 123 -9.56 9.71 13.82
CA LYS A 123 -10.12 10.19 15.11
C LYS A 123 -10.41 9.04 16.08
N GLY A 124 -10.35 7.78 15.65
CA GLY A 124 -10.68 6.62 16.47
C GLY A 124 -12.19 6.45 16.70
N GLU A 125 -13.02 6.99 15.80
CA GLU A 125 -14.48 6.85 15.83
C GLU A 125 -14.92 5.48 15.27
N THR A 126 -14.06 4.85 14.47
CA THR A 126 -14.24 3.50 13.93
C THR A 126 -12.88 2.82 13.73
N ASP A 127 -12.87 1.49 13.74
CA ASP A 127 -11.71 0.67 13.34
C ASP A 127 -11.96 -0.02 11.98
N GLN A 128 -13.11 0.22 11.36
CA GLN A 128 -13.49 -0.42 10.09
C GLN A 128 -12.99 0.39 8.90
N SER A 129 -12.17 -0.26 8.08
CA SER A 129 -11.77 0.28 6.79
C SER A 129 -12.99 0.50 5.87
N PRO A 130 -13.03 1.59 5.08
CA PRO A 130 -13.99 1.70 3.98
C PRO A 130 -13.70 0.71 2.84
N HIS A 131 -12.46 0.18 2.79
CA HIS A 131 -11.99 -0.80 1.82
C HIS A 131 -11.96 -2.19 2.42
N ARG A 132 -12.82 -3.08 1.94
CA ARG A 132 -12.77 -4.51 2.31
C ARG A 132 -11.50 -5.17 1.78
N ASP A 133 -11.11 -4.81 0.56
CA ASP A 133 -10.00 -5.39 -0.20
C ASP A 133 -9.13 -4.27 -0.79
N ILE A 134 -7.82 -4.48 -0.81
CA ILE A 134 -6.87 -3.60 -1.48
C ILE A 134 -6.39 -4.24 -2.77
N TYR A 135 -6.71 -3.60 -3.87
CA TYR A 135 -6.29 -3.92 -5.22
C TYR A 135 -4.97 -3.22 -5.55
N GLY A 136 -4.07 -3.93 -6.22
CA GLY A 136 -2.82 -3.37 -6.71
C GLY A 136 -2.59 -3.75 -8.16
N ALA A 137 -2.09 -2.79 -8.94
CA ALA A 137 -1.76 -2.97 -10.33
C ALA A 137 -0.38 -2.38 -10.62
N TYR A 138 0.41 -3.10 -11.41
CA TYR A 138 1.64 -2.59 -11.97
C TYR A 138 1.70 -2.91 -13.47
N LEU A 139 1.42 -1.89 -14.29
CA LEU A 139 1.35 -1.97 -15.75
C LEU A 139 0.48 -3.14 -16.20
N ASP A 140 0.92 -3.93 -17.17
CA ASP A 140 0.35 -5.22 -17.59
C ASP A 140 1.02 -6.41 -16.89
N ALA A 141 1.99 -6.16 -15.99
CA ALA A 141 2.91 -7.18 -15.50
C ALA A 141 2.52 -7.83 -14.18
N GLN A 142 1.78 -7.14 -13.30
CA GLN A 142 1.41 -7.65 -11.97
C GLN A 142 0.04 -7.16 -11.52
N ARG A 143 -0.71 -8.03 -10.85
CA ARG A 143 -1.92 -7.69 -10.11
C ARG A 143 -1.86 -8.24 -8.69
N SER A 144 -2.52 -7.57 -7.76
CA SER A 144 -2.62 -8.06 -6.38
C SER A 144 -3.97 -7.78 -5.77
N ILE A 145 -4.38 -8.65 -4.85
CA ILE A 145 -5.46 -8.40 -3.91
C ILE A 145 -4.96 -8.70 -2.50
N THR A 146 -5.24 -7.80 -1.57
CA THR A 146 -4.99 -8.00 -0.13
C THR A 146 -6.32 -7.94 0.61
N ARG A 147 -6.65 -9.01 1.34
CA ARG A 147 -7.85 -9.11 2.18
C ARG A 147 -7.41 -9.47 3.60
N GLY A 148 -7.55 -8.52 4.53
CA GLY A 148 -6.99 -8.65 5.87
C GLY A 148 -5.48 -8.92 5.79
N ASP A 149 -5.02 -9.99 6.46
CA ASP A 149 -3.60 -10.38 6.47
C ASP A 149 -3.17 -11.25 5.27
N LEU A 150 -4.05 -11.51 4.30
CA LEU A 150 -3.76 -12.41 3.18
C LEU A 150 -3.61 -11.63 1.89
N LYS A 151 -2.51 -11.89 1.19
CA LYS A 151 -2.19 -11.25 -0.08
C LYS A 151 -1.97 -12.29 -1.17
N LEU A 152 -2.57 -12.04 -2.33
CA LEU A 152 -2.36 -12.78 -3.56
C LEU A 152 -1.68 -11.85 -4.57
N LEU A 153 -0.58 -12.30 -5.17
CA LEU A 153 0.07 -11.67 -6.31
C LEU A 153 -0.11 -12.54 -7.55
N ALA A 154 -0.45 -11.94 -8.68
CA ALA A 154 -0.57 -12.58 -9.98
C ALA A 154 0.41 -11.95 -10.98
N TYR A 155 1.15 -12.79 -11.68
CA TYR A 155 2.06 -12.43 -12.76
C TYR A 155 1.55 -13.07 -14.06
N PRO A 156 0.81 -12.36 -14.92
CA PRO A 156 0.26 -12.95 -16.15
C PRO A 156 1.33 -13.28 -17.20
N ASN A 157 2.38 -12.44 -17.31
CA ASN A 157 3.45 -12.65 -18.30
C ASN A 157 4.30 -13.91 -18.03
N VAL A 158 4.25 -14.41 -16.80
CA VAL A 158 4.81 -15.70 -16.39
C VAL A 158 3.80 -16.31 -15.45
N PRO A 159 2.77 -17.03 -15.96
CA PRO A 159 1.56 -17.47 -15.23
C PRO A 159 1.82 -18.05 -13.83
N LEU A 160 2.01 -17.15 -12.87
CA LEU A 160 2.49 -17.45 -11.53
C LEU A 160 1.65 -16.69 -10.53
N LEU A 161 1.15 -17.44 -9.56
CA LEU A 161 0.50 -16.91 -8.38
C LEU A 161 1.41 -17.07 -7.18
N ARG A 162 1.44 -16.05 -6.32
CA ARG A 162 2.09 -16.11 -5.01
C ARG A 162 1.11 -15.72 -3.92
N VAL A 163 1.22 -16.36 -2.76
CA VAL A 163 0.35 -16.08 -1.61
C VAL A 163 1.18 -15.84 -0.37
N TYR A 164 0.86 -14.78 0.36
CA TYR A 164 1.53 -14.40 1.59
C TYR A 164 0.53 -14.19 2.73
N ASP A 165 0.97 -14.51 3.94
CA ASP A 165 0.29 -14.19 5.20
C ASP A 165 1.09 -13.06 5.86
N LEU A 166 0.65 -11.83 5.66
CA LEU A 166 1.36 -10.60 6.05
C LEU A 166 1.53 -10.47 7.56
N LYS A 167 0.66 -11.11 8.35
CA LYS A 167 0.79 -11.13 9.81
C LYS A 167 1.89 -12.06 10.28
N LYS A 168 2.02 -13.24 9.65
CA LYS A 168 3.04 -14.23 10.00
C LYS A 168 4.36 -14.03 9.28
N ASP A 169 4.31 -13.39 8.12
CA ASP A 169 5.43 -13.16 7.21
C ASP A 169 5.32 -11.74 6.61
N PRO A 170 5.56 -10.70 7.42
CA PRO A 170 5.45 -9.31 6.98
C PRO A 170 6.48 -8.90 5.92
N LEU A 171 7.48 -9.75 5.67
CA LEU A 171 8.50 -9.54 4.64
C LEU A 171 8.24 -10.37 3.38
N GLU A 172 7.11 -11.10 3.30
CA GLU A 172 6.67 -11.86 2.13
C GLU A 172 7.72 -12.85 1.60
N ARG A 173 8.47 -13.50 2.50
CA ARG A 173 9.56 -14.41 2.15
C ARG A 173 9.13 -15.85 1.91
N LYS A 174 7.96 -16.25 2.43
CA LYS A 174 7.44 -17.62 2.39
C LYS A 174 6.17 -17.68 1.56
N ASP A 175 6.34 -17.95 0.28
CA ASP A 175 5.21 -18.19 -0.63
C ASP A 175 4.42 -19.44 -0.23
N LEU A 176 3.12 -19.25 0.01
CA LEU A 176 2.18 -20.29 0.40
C LEU A 176 1.44 -20.92 -0.77
N ALA A 177 1.55 -20.41 -2.00
CA ALA A 177 0.68 -20.77 -3.13
C ALA A 177 0.58 -22.29 -3.36
N LYS A 178 1.70 -23.02 -3.22
CA LYS A 178 1.75 -24.49 -3.43
C LYS A 178 1.17 -25.32 -2.28
N THR A 179 0.93 -24.71 -1.12
CA THR A 179 0.39 -25.38 0.08
C THR A 179 -1.13 -25.54 0.03
N LYS A 180 -1.70 -26.45 0.83
CA LYS A 180 -3.16 -26.61 0.96
C LYS A 180 -3.86 -25.30 1.37
N ARG A 181 -3.24 -24.54 2.29
CA ARG A 181 -3.75 -23.23 2.71
C ARG A 181 -3.71 -22.23 1.57
N GLY A 182 -2.60 -22.13 0.85
CA GLY A 182 -2.45 -21.20 -0.29
C GLY A 182 -3.45 -21.47 -1.40
N ARG A 183 -3.67 -22.74 -1.77
CA ARG A 183 -4.71 -23.09 -2.77
C ARG A 183 -6.11 -22.65 -2.36
N LYS A 184 -6.46 -22.79 -1.07
CA LYS A 184 -7.74 -22.28 -0.54
C LYS A 184 -7.83 -20.75 -0.66
N VAL A 185 -6.73 -20.06 -0.33
CA VAL A 185 -6.66 -18.59 -0.46
C VAL A 185 -6.80 -18.18 -1.92
N ILE A 186 -6.11 -18.83 -2.86
CA ILE A 186 -6.23 -18.57 -4.30
C ILE A 186 -7.68 -18.76 -4.76
N GLY A 187 -8.31 -19.88 -4.42
CA GLY A 187 -9.71 -20.14 -4.79
C GLY A 187 -10.71 -19.14 -4.20
N THR A 188 -10.34 -18.42 -3.14
CA THR A 188 -11.18 -17.35 -2.57
C THR A 188 -10.84 -15.96 -3.13
N LEU A 189 -9.56 -15.62 -3.24
CA LEU A 189 -9.11 -14.27 -3.59
C LEU A 189 -8.98 -14.03 -5.08
N PHE A 190 -8.70 -15.05 -5.90
CA PHE A 190 -8.58 -14.85 -7.35
C PHE A 190 -9.92 -14.43 -7.98
N PRO A 191 -11.08 -15.04 -7.66
CA PRO A 191 -12.36 -14.55 -8.16
C PRO A 191 -12.68 -13.13 -7.71
N GLU A 192 -12.27 -12.75 -6.50
CA GLU A 192 -12.46 -11.41 -5.96
C GLU A 192 -11.50 -10.40 -6.61
N LEU A 193 -10.30 -10.82 -6.99
CA LEU A 193 -9.38 -10.03 -7.80
C LEU A 193 -9.99 -9.70 -9.17
N LEU A 194 -10.66 -10.66 -9.82
CA LEU A 194 -11.36 -10.44 -11.09
C LEU A 194 -12.52 -9.45 -10.94
N LYS A 195 -13.27 -9.52 -9.84
CA LYS A 195 -14.33 -8.52 -9.54
C LYS A 195 -13.75 -7.12 -9.38
N LEU A 196 -12.70 -6.98 -8.57
CA LEU A 196 -12.01 -5.70 -8.38
C LEU A 196 -11.43 -5.18 -9.70
N GLN A 197 -10.89 -6.06 -10.55
CA GLN A 197 -10.38 -5.67 -11.87
C GLN A 197 -11.48 -5.02 -12.74
N GLN A 198 -12.68 -5.59 -12.72
CA GLN A 198 -13.84 -5.02 -13.41
C GLN A 198 -14.28 -3.70 -12.79
N GLU A 199 -14.37 -3.63 -11.46
CA GLU A 199 -14.74 -2.40 -10.73
C GLU A 199 -13.76 -1.25 -11.01
N MET A 200 -12.47 -1.57 -11.17
CA MET A 200 -11.40 -0.60 -11.43
C MET A 200 -11.24 -0.26 -12.93
N ASN A 201 -12.10 -0.79 -13.81
CA ASN A 201 -11.99 -0.65 -15.27
C ASN A 201 -10.60 -1.04 -15.82
N ASP A 202 -9.95 -2.04 -15.21
CA ASP A 202 -8.65 -2.52 -15.66
C ASP A 202 -8.81 -3.53 -16.81
N SER A 203 -8.22 -3.20 -17.97
CA SER A 203 -8.39 -3.91 -19.23
C SER A 203 -7.50 -5.15 -19.41
N LEU A 204 -6.58 -5.42 -18.48
CA LEU A 204 -5.71 -6.59 -18.53
C LEU A 204 -6.52 -7.88 -18.36
N ASP A 205 -6.51 -8.79 -19.34
CA ASP A 205 -7.20 -10.08 -19.18
C ASP A 205 -6.33 -11.10 -18.41
N LEU A 206 -6.61 -11.26 -17.11
CA LEU A 206 -5.95 -12.28 -16.30
C LEU A 206 -6.35 -13.71 -16.69
N LEU A 207 -7.50 -13.92 -17.33
CA LEU A 207 -8.01 -15.24 -17.69
C LEU A 207 -7.31 -15.83 -18.93
N GLU A 208 -6.55 -15.04 -19.70
CA GLU A 208 -5.63 -15.58 -20.70
C GLU A 208 -4.48 -16.34 -20.04
N ALA A 209 -3.91 -15.79 -18.97
CA ALA A 209 -2.82 -16.40 -18.23
C ALA A 209 -3.29 -17.49 -17.26
N PHE A 210 -4.51 -17.38 -16.73
CA PHE A 210 -5.06 -18.29 -15.72
C PHE A 210 -6.46 -18.80 -16.12
N PRO A 211 -6.56 -19.61 -17.21
CA PRO A 211 -7.84 -20.04 -17.77
C PRO A 211 -8.66 -20.94 -16.83
N GLU A 212 -8.04 -21.56 -15.82
CA GLU A 212 -8.71 -22.39 -14.81
C GLU A 212 -9.68 -21.61 -13.90
N PHE A 213 -9.61 -20.27 -13.89
CA PHE A 213 -10.53 -19.41 -13.15
C PHE A 213 -11.66 -18.82 -14.01
N ARG A 214 -11.78 -19.23 -15.27
CA ARG A 214 -12.91 -18.83 -16.11
C ARG A 214 -14.22 -19.30 -15.46
N PRO A 215 -15.22 -18.42 -15.30
CA PRO A 215 -16.55 -18.86 -14.91
C PRO A 215 -17.05 -19.91 -15.91
N SER A 216 -17.59 -21.01 -15.39
CA SER A 216 -18.29 -22.03 -16.18
C SER A 216 -19.60 -21.50 -16.74
#